data_AF-U5GK02-F1
#
_entry.id   AF-U5GK02-F1
#
_cell.length_a   1.000
_cell.length_b   1.000
_cell.length_c   1.000
_cell.angle_alpha   90.00
_cell.angle_beta   90.00
_cell.angle_gamma   90.00
#
_symmetry.space_group_name_H-M   'P 1'
#
loop_
_entity.id
_entity.type
_entity.pdbx_description
1 polymer ?
#
loop_
_entity_poly.entity_id
_entity_poly.type
_entity_poly.pdbx_seq_one_letter_code
_entity_poly.pdbx_strand_id
1 'polypeptide(L)'
;MRKIRCDYRCLLLIAAVVAFFYIQMRLFATQSEYADRLAVALESENHCTSQSRLLIDQISIHQSNIVSLQEQNRRQAEECRQLKALLDDLERKGVRKVVDKAQVPVAAVVIMACNRADYLQRTIESILKYQSSVASKYPLFVSQDGSDPNVRSKAMSYDQLMYIQHLDSEPVQTERPGELIAYYKIARHYKWAMDQLFYKHNFSRVIILEDDMEIAPDFFDYFEAAAALLEKDKSIMAVSSWNDNGQKQFVHDPYELYRSDFFPGLGWMLTKSIWDELSPKWPKAYWDDWLRLKENHKGRQFIRPEVCRTYNFGEHGSSLGQFFQQYLQPIKLNNVKVDWKAKDLSYLTKDNYTKHFADIVRKAKPVHGTDAVLKAYNIEGDVRIQYRDQPDFEWIAHQFGIFEEWKDGIPRTSFKGVVVFRYHTTRRIFLVGPESLRQLGIEDA
;
A
#
# COMPACT_ATOMS: atom_id res chain seq x y z
N MET A 1 72.71 32.08 105.66
CA MET A 1 71.26 32.25 105.38
C MET A 1 71.07 33.16 104.17
N ARG A 2 70.55 32.66 103.04
CA ARG A 2 69.91 33.47 101.99
C ARG A 2 68.88 32.59 101.28
N LYS A 3 67.62 33.02 101.34
CA LYS A 3 66.43 32.31 100.87
C LYS A 3 66.46 32.16 99.34
N ILE A 4 66.42 30.93 98.84
CA ILE A 4 66.02 30.66 97.46
C ILE A 4 64.50 30.78 97.44
N ARG A 5 63.99 31.99 97.18
CA ARG A 5 62.61 32.16 96.73
C ARG A 5 62.56 31.63 95.30
N CYS A 6 62.13 30.38 95.16
CA CYS A 6 61.61 29.92 93.87
C CYS A 6 60.34 30.74 93.61
N ASP A 7 60.41 31.48 92.51
CA ASP A 7 59.54 32.59 92.15
C ASP A 7 58.14 32.06 91.78
N TYR A 8 57.13 32.45 92.57
CA TYR A 8 55.70 32.13 92.35
C TYR A 8 55.23 32.45 90.92
N ARG A 9 55.96 33.33 90.20
CA ARG A 9 55.74 33.68 88.80
C ARG A 9 55.87 32.48 87.83
N CYS A 10 56.82 31.55 88.04
CA CYS A 10 56.94 30.35 87.20
C CYS A 10 55.76 29.39 87.42
N LEU A 11 55.31 29.21 88.67
CA LEU A 11 54.15 28.38 88.99
C LEU A 11 52.85 28.97 88.42
N LEU A 12 52.69 30.30 88.45
CA LEU A 12 51.54 30.99 87.84
C LEU A 12 51.54 30.88 86.31
N LEU A 13 52.69 30.97 85.65
CA LEU A 13 52.81 30.76 84.21
C LEU A 13 52.46 29.31 83.81
N ILE A 14 52.97 28.32 84.55
CA ILE A 14 52.62 26.91 84.33
C ILE A 14 51.12 26.69 84.54
N ALA A 15 50.54 27.25 85.61
CA ALA A 15 49.11 27.14 85.88
C ALA A 15 48.26 27.80 84.78
N ALA A 16 48.66 28.96 84.26
CA ALA A 16 47.97 29.64 83.17
C ALA A 16 48.04 28.86 81.85
N VAL A 17 49.20 28.27 81.54
CA VAL A 17 49.39 27.41 80.36
C VAL A 17 48.55 26.14 80.47
N VAL A 18 48.53 25.49 81.64
CA VAL A 18 47.69 24.30 81.89
C VAL A 18 46.21 24.65 81.78
N ALA A 19 45.77 25.79 82.35
CA ALA A 19 44.39 26.26 82.22
C ALA A 19 44.02 26.57 80.76
N PHE A 20 44.91 27.20 80.00
CA PHE A 20 44.71 27.46 78.57
C PHE A 20 44.56 26.15 77.78
N PHE A 21 45.46 25.18 77.96
CA PHE A 21 45.34 23.88 77.31
C PHE A 21 44.09 23.12 77.74
N TYR A 22 43.68 23.21 79.01
CA TYR A 22 42.43 22.61 79.48
C TYR A 22 41.20 23.23 78.82
N ILE A 23 41.17 24.56 78.68
CA ILE A 23 40.08 25.28 78.00
C ILE A 23 40.06 24.93 76.50
N GLN A 24 41.22 24.89 75.84
CA GLN A 24 41.32 24.50 74.43
C GLN A 24 40.88 23.04 74.21
N MET A 25 41.28 22.11 75.08
CA MET A 25 40.83 20.72 75.04
C MET A 25 39.31 20.61 75.23
N ARG A 26 38.72 21.36 76.16
CA ARG A 26 37.27 21.40 76.38
C ARG A 26 36.53 21.96 75.17
N LEU A 27 37.01 23.05 74.58
CA LEU A 27 36.45 23.66 73.36
C LEU A 27 36.54 22.71 72.16
N PHE A 28 37.67 22.04 71.99
CA PHE A 28 37.84 21.06 70.92
C PHE A 28 36.93 19.85 71.11
N ALA A 29 36.77 19.36 72.33
CA ALA A 29 35.85 18.26 72.65
C ALA A 29 34.38 18.64 72.35
N THR A 30 33.94 19.84 72.73
CA THR A 30 32.57 20.29 72.43
C THR A 30 32.35 20.57 70.95
N GLN A 31 33.34 21.11 70.24
CA GLN A 31 33.29 21.28 68.79
C GLN A 31 33.24 19.93 68.06
N SER A 32 34.02 18.93 68.51
CA SER A 32 33.99 17.57 67.97
C SER A 32 32.63 16.93 68.16
N GLU A 33 32.04 17.02 69.37
CA GLU A 33 30.72 16.47 69.64
C GLU A 33 29.62 17.13 68.78
N TYR A 34 29.73 18.44 68.53
CA TYR A 34 28.81 19.15 67.65
C TYR A 34 28.98 18.75 66.19
N ALA A 35 30.22 18.55 65.73
CA ALA A 35 30.52 18.07 64.39
C ALA A 35 29.98 16.65 64.16
N ASP A 36 30.13 15.76 65.14
CA ASP A 36 29.60 14.39 65.07
C ASP A 36 28.06 14.39 65.00
N ARG A 37 27.39 15.21 65.82
CA ARG A 37 25.93 15.37 65.76
C ARG A 37 25.44 15.94 64.43
N LEU A 38 26.17 16.91 63.86
CA LEU A 38 25.85 17.48 62.55
C LEU A 38 26.06 16.47 61.43
N ALA A 39 27.11 15.64 61.49
CA ALA A 39 27.37 14.57 60.53
C ALA A 39 26.24 13.53 60.52
N VAL A 40 25.78 13.09 61.70
CA VAL A 40 24.63 12.17 61.83
C VAL A 40 23.35 12.80 61.27
N ALA A 41 23.10 14.08 61.55
CA ALA A 41 21.94 14.79 61.01
C ALA A 41 21.98 14.86 59.47
N LEU A 42 23.13 15.23 58.88
CA LEU A 42 23.35 15.25 57.43
C LEU A 42 23.18 13.87 56.79
N GLU A 43 23.70 12.82 57.43
CA GLU A 43 23.54 11.45 56.93
C GLU A 43 22.06 11.02 56.93
N SER A 44 21.30 11.37 57.98
CA SER A 44 19.86 11.11 58.06
C SER A 44 19.06 11.88 57.00
N GLU A 45 19.42 13.15 56.72
CA GLU A 45 18.77 13.97 55.70
C GLU A 45 19.07 13.46 54.28
N ASN A 46 20.33 13.07 54.02
CA ASN A 46 20.73 12.44 52.77
C ASN A 46 20.00 11.12 52.56
N HIS A 47 19.84 10.31 53.61
CA HIS A 47 19.09 9.06 53.55
C HIS A 47 17.61 9.32 53.20
N CYS A 48 16.96 10.27 53.88
CA CYS A 48 15.57 10.66 53.61
C CYS A 48 15.38 11.19 52.19
N THR A 49 16.31 12.01 51.70
CA THR A 49 16.32 12.55 50.33
C THR A 49 16.47 11.44 49.30
N SER A 50 17.33 10.45 49.56
CA SER A 50 17.53 9.30 48.68
C SER A 50 16.28 8.43 48.57
N GLN A 51 15.61 8.16 49.70
CA GLN A 51 14.34 7.42 49.74
C GLN A 51 13.23 8.19 49.02
N SER A 52 13.16 9.51 49.20
CA SER A 52 12.18 10.36 48.53
C SER A 52 12.34 10.34 47.01
N ARG A 53 13.59 10.40 46.51
CA ARG A 53 13.87 10.28 45.06
C ARG A 53 13.46 8.92 44.51
N LEU A 54 13.77 7.83 45.22
CA LEU A 54 13.36 6.49 44.82
C LEU A 54 11.84 6.36 44.72
N LEU A 55 11.10 6.96 45.66
CA LEU A 55 9.64 6.97 45.64
C LEU A 55 9.08 7.75 44.44
N ILE A 56 9.68 8.89 44.11
CA ILE A 56 9.30 9.71 42.94
C ILE A 56 9.50 8.91 41.65
N ASP A 57 10.64 8.22 41.51
CA ASP A 57 10.92 7.39 40.33
C ASP A 57 9.92 6.24 40.19
N GLN A 58 9.56 5.58 41.31
CA GLN A 58 8.52 4.55 41.33
C GLN A 58 7.15 5.09 40.93
N ILE A 59 6.76 6.27 41.45
CA ILE A 59 5.50 6.93 41.10
C ILE A 59 5.46 7.27 39.60
N SER A 60 6.57 7.76 39.04
CA SER A 60 6.69 8.07 37.61
C SER A 60 6.49 6.84 36.73
N ILE A 61 7.11 5.70 37.09
CA ILE A 61 6.92 4.42 36.39
C ILE A 61 5.46 3.96 36.49
N HIS A 62 4.84 4.04 37.67
CA HIS A 62 3.43 3.68 37.85
C HIS A 62 2.49 4.56 37.03
N GLN A 63 2.75 5.88 36.95
CA GLN A 63 1.97 6.80 36.12
C GLN A 63 2.05 6.42 34.63
N SER A 64 3.26 6.13 34.13
CA SER A 64 3.45 5.67 32.74
C SER A 64 2.68 4.38 32.45
N ASN A 65 2.75 3.40 33.36
CA ASN A 65 2.01 2.15 33.24
C ASN A 65 0.49 2.36 33.27
N ILE A 66 -0.02 3.26 34.12
CA ILE A 66 -1.45 3.59 34.17
C ILE A 66 -1.91 4.21 32.84
N VAL A 67 -1.14 5.13 32.27
CA VAL A 67 -1.47 5.73 30.96
C VAL A 67 -1.52 4.66 29.86
N SER A 68 -0.52 3.76 29.83
CA SER A 68 -0.48 2.64 28.90
C SER A 68 -1.70 1.71 29.04
N LEU A 69 -2.07 1.36 30.28
CA LEU A 69 -3.24 0.52 30.57
C LEU A 69 -4.57 1.23 30.22
N GLN A 70 -4.67 2.54 30.45
CA GLN A 70 -5.84 3.33 30.05
C GLN A 70 -6.01 3.34 28.53
N GLU A 71 -4.91 3.47 27.79
CA GLU A 71 -4.90 3.40 26.33
C GLU A 71 -5.34 2.01 25.83
N GLN A 72 -4.84 0.93 26.45
CA GLN A 72 -5.27 -0.45 26.15
C GLN A 72 -6.76 -0.68 26.46
N ASN A 73 -7.26 -0.19 27.59
CA ASN A 73 -8.68 -0.30 27.94
C ASN A 73 -9.59 0.47 26.97
N ARG A 74 -9.16 1.66 26.53
CA ARG A 74 -9.87 2.41 25.48
C ARG A 74 -9.92 1.62 24.17
N ARG A 75 -8.82 0.97 23.79
CA ARG A 75 -8.76 0.10 22.60
C ARG A 75 -9.73 -1.07 22.70
N GLN A 76 -9.70 -1.82 23.81
CA GLN A 76 -10.64 -2.93 24.03
C GLN A 76 -12.10 -2.47 24.01
N ALA A 77 -12.41 -1.29 24.57
CA ALA A 77 -13.76 -0.73 24.53
C ALA A 77 -14.20 -0.37 23.10
N GLU A 78 -13.30 0.15 22.27
CA GLU A 78 -13.55 0.42 20.84
C GLU A 78 -13.81 -0.88 20.07
N GLU A 79 -12.97 -1.90 20.26
CA GLU A 79 -13.10 -3.23 19.65
C GLU A 79 -14.42 -3.89 20.05
N CYS A 80 -14.81 -3.82 21.33
CA CYS A 80 -16.08 -4.37 21.82
C CYS A 80 -17.28 -3.65 21.19
N ARG A 81 -17.21 -2.32 21.02
CA ARG A 81 -18.26 -1.54 20.34
C ARG A 81 -18.39 -1.92 18.88
N GLN A 82 -17.27 -2.11 18.19
CA GLN A 82 -17.26 -2.55 16.79
C GLN A 82 -17.78 -3.98 16.63
N LEU A 83 -17.35 -4.91 17.50
CA LEU A 83 -17.83 -6.28 17.48
C LEU A 83 -19.34 -6.35 17.71
N LYS A 84 -19.87 -5.51 18.62
CA LYS A 84 -21.30 -5.41 18.87
C LYS A 84 -22.05 -4.86 17.66
N ALA A 85 -21.53 -3.81 17.01
CA ALA A 85 -22.10 -3.28 15.78
C ALA A 85 -22.07 -4.28 14.61
N LEU A 86 -21.02 -5.09 14.51
CA LEU A 86 -20.89 -6.18 13.54
C LEU A 86 -21.91 -7.30 13.82
N LEU A 87 -22.11 -7.65 15.09
CA LEU A 87 -23.10 -8.63 15.51
C LEU A 87 -24.51 -8.17 15.16
N ASP A 88 -24.84 -6.91 15.45
CA ASP A 88 -26.13 -6.30 15.11
C ASP A 88 -26.36 -6.28 13.59
N ASP A 89 -25.31 -6.07 12.77
CA ASP A 89 -25.38 -6.14 11.31
C ASP A 89 -25.56 -7.58 10.80
N LEU A 90 -24.86 -8.54 11.39
CA LEU A 90 -25.01 -9.97 11.09
C LEU A 90 -26.41 -10.48 11.45
N GLU A 91 -27.00 -10.02 12.54
CA GLU A 91 -28.38 -10.35 12.90
C GLU A 91 -29.37 -9.72 11.92
N ARG A 92 -29.22 -8.44 11.56
CA ARG A 92 -30.08 -7.77 10.57
C ARG A 92 -30.00 -8.39 9.18
N LYS A 93 -28.80 -8.74 8.72
CA LYS A 93 -28.56 -9.33 7.39
C LYS A 93 -28.80 -10.83 7.36
N GLY A 94 -28.56 -11.53 8.47
CA GLY A 94 -28.80 -12.97 8.64
C GLY A 94 -30.27 -13.35 8.48
N VAL A 95 -31.18 -12.47 8.90
CA VAL A 95 -32.64 -12.66 8.73
C VAL A 95 -33.08 -12.50 7.26
N ARG A 96 -32.29 -11.84 6.39
CA ARG A 96 -32.60 -11.67 4.95
C ARG A 96 -31.94 -12.71 4.03
N LYS A 97 -30.98 -13.52 4.48
CA LYS A 97 -30.11 -14.36 3.63
C LYS A 97 -30.30 -15.88 3.74
N VAL A 98 -31.45 -16.36 4.22
CA VAL A 98 -31.75 -17.81 4.26
C VAL A 98 -32.17 -18.38 2.89
N VAL A 99 -32.11 -17.59 1.81
CA VAL A 99 -32.36 -18.04 0.44
C VAL A 99 -31.10 -17.75 -0.40
N ASP A 100 -30.66 -18.73 -1.18
CA ASP A 100 -29.47 -18.77 -2.06
C ASP A 100 -28.15 -19.35 -1.47
N LYS A 101 -28.23 -20.49 -0.79
CA LYS A 101 -27.10 -21.43 -0.67
C LYS A 101 -27.09 -22.39 -1.87
N ALA A 102 -26.47 -22.02 -2.98
CA ALA A 102 -26.15 -23.02 -4.03
C ALA A 102 -24.98 -22.67 -4.96
N GLN A 103 -24.59 -21.40 -5.12
CA GLN A 103 -23.56 -21.03 -6.11
C GLN A 103 -22.31 -20.47 -5.44
N VAL A 104 -21.17 -21.09 -5.73
CA VAL A 104 -19.85 -20.55 -5.35
C VAL A 104 -19.64 -19.25 -6.13
N PRO A 105 -19.36 -18.11 -5.47
CA PRO A 105 -19.09 -16.85 -6.14
C PRO A 105 -17.91 -16.95 -7.12
N VAL A 106 -17.97 -16.19 -8.22
CA VAL A 106 -16.87 -16.13 -9.19
C VAL A 106 -15.67 -15.42 -8.57
N ALA A 107 -15.92 -14.27 -7.94
CA ALA A 107 -14.96 -13.49 -7.17
C ALA A 107 -15.71 -12.56 -6.19
N ALA A 108 -15.09 -12.23 -5.06
CA ALA A 108 -15.53 -11.05 -4.30
C ALA A 108 -15.06 -9.77 -4.98
N VAL A 109 -15.80 -8.69 -4.84
CA VAL A 109 -15.40 -7.35 -5.28
C VAL A 109 -15.17 -6.51 -4.03
N VAL A 110 -14.05 -5.82 -3.93
CA VAL A 110 -13.78 -4.90 -2.83
C VAL A 110 -13.41 -3.51 -3.35
N ILE A 111 -14.01 -2.50 -2.75
CA ILE A 111 -13.65 -1.09 -2.91
C ILE A 111 -12.75 -0.71 -1.73
N MET A 112 -11.51 -0.34 -2.02
CA MET A 112 -10.55 0.19 -1.04
C MET A 112 -10.83 1.67 -0.83
N ALA A 113 -11.30 2.03 0.36
CA ALA A 113 -11.71 3.38 0.72
C ALA A 113 -10.95 3.88 1.97
N CYS A 114 -10.91 5.19 2.17
CA CYS A 114 -10.30 5.79 3.37
C CYS A 114 -11.16 6.92 3.93
N ASN A 115 -11.11 8.10 3.29
CA ASN A 115 -11.69 9.35 3.79
C ASN A 115 -12.38 10.22 2.71
N ARG A 116 -12.70 9.68 1.53
CA ARG A 116 -13.35 10.40 0.42
C ARG A 116 -14.77 9.89 0.16
N ALA A 117 -15.74 10.35 0.95
CA ALA A 117 -17.11 9.82 0.93
C ALA A 117 -17.87 10.10 -0.38
N ASP A 118 -17.59 11.22 -1.02
CA ASP A 118 -18.13 11.62 -2.32
C ASP A 118 -17.56 10.75 -3.46
N TYR A 119 -16.25 10.47 -3.44
CA TYR A 119 -15.62 9.57 -4.40
C TYR A 119 -16.16 8.15 -4.24
N LEU A 120 -16.22 7.66 -3.00
CA LEU A 120 -16.79 6.36 -2.69
C LEU A 120 -18.23 6.23 -3.20
N GLN A 121 -19.07 7.26 -3.03
CA GLN A 121 -20.43 7.26 -3.54
C GLN A 121 -20.46 7.03 -5.05
N ARG A 122 -19.69 7.81 -5.81
CA ARG A 122 -19.63 7.70 -7.27
C ARG A 122 -19.17 6.32 -7.73
N THR A 123 -18.17 5.75 -7.06
CA THR A 123 -17.66 4.41 -7.32
C THR A 123 -18.73 3.33 -7.05
N ILE A 124 -19.40 3.39 -5.89
CA ILE A 124 -20.48 2.45 -5.54
C ILE A 124 -21.61 2.53 -6.57
N GLU A 125 -22.08 3.73 -6.92
CA GLU A 125 -23.16 3.92 -7.89
C GLU A 125 -22.79 3.36 -9.26
N SER A 126 -21.55 3.58 -9.72
CA SER A 126 -21.03 3.00 -10.96
C SER A 126 -21.03 1.48 -10.94
N ILE A 127 -20.62 0.87 -9.82
CA ILE A 127 -20.58 -0.59 -9.66
C ILE A 127 -21.98 -1.19 -9.62
N LEU A 128 -22.87 -0.64 -8.79
CA LEU A 128 -24.22 -1.16 -8.57
C LEU A 128 -25.07 -1.13 -9.85
N LYS A 129 -24.78 -0.22 -10.79
CA LYS A 129 -25.41 -0.17 -12.12
C LYS A 129 -25.31 -1.51 -12.87
N TYR A 130 -24.20 -2.24 -12.72
CA TYR A 130 -23.97 -3.50 -13.44
C TYR A 130 -23.86 -4.72 -12.52
N GLN A 131 -23.54 -4.52 -11.23
CA GLN A 131 -23.36 -5.59 -10.25
C GLN A 131 -24.70 -6.16 -9.76
N SER A 132 -25.75 -5.35 -9.65
CA SER A 132 -27.02 -5.73 -9.02
C SER A 132 -27.64 -7.00 -9.63
N SER A 133 -27.54 -7.17 -10.94
CA SER A 133 -28.05 -8.35 -11.66
C SER A 133 -27.19 -9.61 -11.50
N VAL A 134 -25.97 -9.47 -10.98
CA VAL A 134 -24.98 -10.55 -10.82
C VAL A 134 -24.46 -10.66 -9.38
N ALA A 135 -25.22 -10.14 -8.41
CA ALA A 135 -24.77 -9.98 -7.03
C ALA A 135 -24.41 -11.31 -6.33
N SER A 136 -25.07 -12.41 -6.69
CA SER A 136 -24.75 -13.75 -6.19
C SER A 136 -23.37 -14.25 -6.65
N LYS A 137 -22.94 -13.87 -7.87
CA LYS A 137 -21.63 -14.19 -8.42
C LYS A 137 -20.53 -13.27 -7.90
N TYR A 138 -20.87 -12.03 -7.59
CA TYR A 138 -19.93 -10.97 -7.23
C TYR A 138 -20.33 -10.24 -5.93
N PRO A 139 -20.21 -10.88 -4.75
CA PRO A 139 -20.44 -10.19 -3.48
C PRO A 139 -19.58 -8.94 -3.35
N LEU A 140 -20.21 -7.80 -3.05
CA LEU A 140 -19.56 -6.48 -3.00
C LEU A 140 -19.20 -6.09 -1.57
N PHE A 141 -17.97 -5.65 -1.38
CA PHE A 141 -17.43 -5.16 -0.12
C PHE A 141 -16.92 -3.73 -0.26
N VAL A 142 -17.07 -2.94 0.81
CA VAL A 142 -16.30 -1.72 1.03
C VAL A 142 -15.35 -1.99 2.19
N SER A 143 -14.06 -1.85 1.95
CA SER A 143 -13.04 -1.89 2.99
C SER A 143 -12.55 -0.48 3.26
N GLN A 144 -12.90 0.06 4.44
CA GLN A 144 -12.47 1.39 4.84
C GLN A 144 -11.23 1.31 5.74
N ASP A 145 -10.18 2.06 5.39
CA ASP A 145 -9.09 2.39 6.32
C ASP A 145 -9.44 3.61 7.18
N GLY A 146 -9.11 3.53 8.47
CA GLY A 146 -9.35 4.61 9.41
C GLY A 146 -10.81 4.76 9.82
N SER A 147 -11.12 5.91 10.43
CA SER A 147 -12.35 6.14 11.19
C SER A 147 -13.23 7.27 10.64
N ASP A 148 -13.03 7.70 9.38
CA ASP A 148 -13.83 8.77 8.79
C ASP A 148 -15.34 8.43 8.85
N PRO A 149 -16.15 9.21 9.58
CA PRO A 149 -17.55 8.87 9.81
C PRO A 149 -18.41 9.07 8.56
N ASN A 150 -18.02 9.95 7.63
CA ASN A 150 -18.76 10.21 6.40
C ASN A 150 -18.65 9.04 5.45
N VAL A 151 -17.44 8.49 5.28
CA VAL A 151 -17.20 7.28 4.49
C VAL A 151 -17.95 6.09 5.08
N ARG A 152 -17.88 5.90 6.41
CA ARG A 152 -18.63 4.84 7.09
C ARG A 152 -20.13 4.96 6.89
N SER A 153 -20.69 6.15 7.14
CA SER A 153 -22.12 6.43 6.96
C SER A 153 -22.56 6.19 5.51
N LYS A 154 -21.75 6.63 4.54
CA LYS A 154 -22.01 6.43 3.12
C LYS A 154 -21.99 4.96 2.72
N ALA A 155 -20.98 4.19 3.13
CA ALA A 155 -20.92 2.77 2.84
C ALA A 155 -22.12 2.02 3.44
N MET A 156 -22.45 2.33 4.69
CA MET A 156 -23.55 1.70 5.43
C MET A 156 -24.95 2.09 4.92
N SER A 157 -25.08 3.12 4.08
CA SER A 157 -26.37 3.49 3.48
C SER A 157 -26.82 2.57 2.35
N TYR A 158 -25.96 1.64 1.90
CA TYR A 158 -26.26 0.69 0.84
C TYR A 158 -26.51 -0.72 1.39
N ASP A 159 -27.71 -1.25 1.17
CA ASP A 159 -28.09 -2.61 1.58
C ASP A 159 -27.38 -3.71 0.75
N GLN A 160 -26.89 -3.36 -0.45
CA GLN A 160 -26.34 -4.30 -1.44
C GLN A 160 -24.89 -4.72 -1.16
N LEU A 161 -24.22 -4.11 -0.17
CA LEU A 161 -22.79 -4.33 0.10
C LEU A 161 -22.50 -4.73 1.55
N MET A 162 -21.32 -5.29 1.74
CA MET A 162 -20.76 -5.59 3.05
C MET A 162 -19.71 -4.54 3.42
N TYR A 163 -19.77 -4.01 4.63
CA TYR A 163 -18.79 -3.04 5.13
C TYR A 163 -17.81 -3.73 6.07
N ILE A 164 -16.52 -3.54 5.83
CA ILE A 164 -15.43 -3.96 6.73
C ILE A 164 -14.52 -2.77 7.01
N GLN A 165 -13.99 -2.67 8.22
CA GLN A 165 -13.20 -1.53 8.67
C GLN A 165 -11.84 -1.97 9.21
N HIS A 166 -10.80 -1.35 8.70
CA HIS A 166 -9.42 -1.48 9.17
C HIS A 166 -9.09 -0.31 10.11
N LEU A 167 -8.88 -0.61 11.39
CA LEU A 167 -8.37 0.35 12.37
C LEU A 167 -6.95 -0.04 12.77
N ASP A 168 -5.98 0.60 12.15
CA ASP A 168 -4.58 0.47 12.53
C ASP A 168 -4.14 1.66 13.38
N SER A 169 -3.90 1.40 14.66
CA SER A 169 -3.42 2.39 15.63
C SER A 169 -1.90 2.34 15.81
N GLU A 170 -1.21 1.41 15.15
CA GLU A 170 0.24 1.30 15.26
C GLU A 170 0.93 2.46 14.52
N PRO A 171 1.84 3.19 15.18
CA PRO A 171 2.64 4.21 14.52
C PRO A 171 3.37 3.63 13.30
N VAL A 172 3.31 4.36 12.19
CA VAL A 172 4.05 3.99 10.98
C VAL A 172 5.48 4.48 11.13
N GLN A 173 6.43 3.54 11.08
CA GLN A 173 7.86 3.83 10.99
C GLN A 173 8.30 3.59 9.54
N THR A 174 8.75 4.65 8.86
CA THR A 174 9.26 4.56 7.49
C THR A 174 10.64 3.92 7.49
N GLU A 175 10.95 3.11 6.48
CA GLU A 175 12.25 2.46 6.34
C GLU A 175 13.35 3.46 5.98
N ARG A 176 13.02 4.54 5.26
CA ARG A 176 13.97 5.60 4.92
C ARG A 176 13.42 6.99 5.22
N PRO A 177 14.28 7.95 5.64
CA PRO A 177 13.87 9.34 5.80
C PRO A 177 13.28 9.92 4.50
N GLY A 178 12.17 10.66 4.60
CA GLY A 178 11.52 11.34 3.48
C GLY A 178 10.47 10.52 2.72
N GLU A 179 10.30 9.23 3.05
CA GLU A 179 9.23 8.43 2.48
C GLU A 179 7.86 8.86 3.01
N LEU A 180 6.82 8.70 2.18
CA LEU A 180 5.48 9.16 2.51
C LEU A 180 4.72 8.09 3.30
N ILE A 181 4.34 8.43 4.54
CA ILE A 181 3.57 7.58 5.47
C ILE A 181 2.28 7.03 4.82
N ALA A 182 1.67 7.78 3.91
CA ALA A 182 0.47 7.35 3.19
C ALA A 182 0.65 6.00 2.49
N TYR A 183 1.79 5.76 1.81
CA TYR A 183 2.03 4.49 1.11
C TYR A 183 2.20 3.30 2.05
N TYR A 184 2.67 3.54 3.28
CA TYR A 184 2.75 2.51 4.30
C TYR A 184 1.35 2.10 4.80
N LYS A 185 0.49 3.09 5.06
CA LYS A 185 -0.91 2.84 5.45
C LYS A 185 -1.68 2.11 4.35
N ILE A 186 -1.52 2.54 3.10
CA ILE A 186 -2.10 1.87 1.93
C ILE A 186 -1.67 0.39 1.89
N ALA A 187 -0.36 0.10 1.99
CA ALA A 187 0.12 -1.27 1.96
C ALA A 187 -0.45 -2.14 3.11
N ARG A 188 -0.53 -1.60 4.33
CA ARG A 188 -1.14 -2.30 5.48
C ARG A 188 -2.64 -2.57 5.25
N HIS A 189 -3.38 -1.57 4.76
CA HIS A 189 -4.81 -1.71 4.47
C HIS A 189 -5.10 -2.74 3.38
N TYR A 190 -4.34 -2.71 2.28
CA TYR A 190 -4.41 -3.73 1.24
C TYR A 190 -4.18 -5.13 1.80
N LYS A 191 -3.11 -5.32 2.59
CA LYS A 191 -2.84 -6.62 3.22
C LYS A 191 -4.00 -7.10 4.08
N TRP A 192 -4.48 -6.24 4.97
CA TRP A 192 -5.56 -6.58 5.90
C TRP A 192 -6.84 -6.95 5.15
N ALA A 193 -7.25 -6.13 4.16
CA ALA A 193 -8.47 -6.37 3.40
C ALA A 193 -8.40 -7.68 2.61
N MET A 194 -7.26 -7.97 1.98
CA MET A 194 -7.05 -9.22 1.26
C MET A 194 -7.05 -10.43 2.20
N ASP A 195 -6.39 -10.35 3.36
CA ASP A 195 -6.43 -11.42 4.37
C ASP A 195 -7.86 -11.68 4.87
N GLN A 196 -8.66 -10.62 5.10
CA GLN A 196 -10.08 -10.80 5.44
C GLN A 196 -10.82 -11.57 4.34
N LEU A 197 -10.67 -11.17 3.08
CA LEU A 197 -11.43 -11.76 1.98
C LEU A 197 -10.99 -13.21 1.66
N PHE A 198 -9.68 -13.46 1.61
CA PHE A 198 -9.14 -14.77 1.26
C PHE A 198 -9.16 -15.78 2.42
N TYR A 199 -8.91 -15.35 3.66
CA TYR A 199 -8.81 -16.26 4.80
C TYR A 199 -10.07 -16.32 5.65
N LYS A 200 -10.67 -15.18 5.98
CA LYS A 200 -11.87 -15.15 6.83
C LYS A 200 -13.15 -15.43 6.04
N HIS A 201 -13.30 -14.83 4.87
CA HIS A 201 -14.46 -15.05 4.00
C HIS A 201 -14.27 -16.20 2.99
N ASN A 202 -13.06 -16.73 2.88
CA ASN A 202 -12.70 -17.89 2.06
C ASN A 202 -13.08 -17.76 0.57
N PHE A 203 -12.93 -16.57 0.00
CA PHE A 203 -13.07 -16.39 -1.44
C PHE A 203 -11.88 -16.99 -2.18
N SER A 204 -12.12 -17.57 -3.36
CA SER A 204 -11.07 -18.10 -4.23
C SER A 204 -10.40 -17.02 -5.07
N ARG A 205 -11.11 -15.91 -5.33
CA ARG A 205 -10.67 -14.78 -6.15
C ARG A 205 -11.24 -13.48 -5.59
N VAL A 206 -10.49 -12.41 -5.75
CA VAL A 206 -10.90 -11.06 -5.36
C VAL A 206 -10.60 -10.11 -6.51
N ILE A 207 -11.57 -9.26 -6.84
CA ILE A 207 -11.45 -8.10 -7.72
C ILE A 207 -11.30 -6.86 -6.82
N ILE A 208 -10.24 -6.08 -7.02
CA ILE A 208 -9.90 -4.92 -6.22
C ILE A 208 -10.11 -3.66 -7.05
N LEU A 209 -10.90 -2.73 -6.51
CA LEU A 209 -11.12 -1.37 -7.00
C LEU A 209 -10.74 -0.38 -5.90
N GLU A 210 -10.32 0.82 -6.29
CA GLU A 210 -10.15 1.94 -5.37
C GLU A 210 -11.42 2.82 -5.36
N ASP A 211 -11.58 3.67 -4.35
CA ASP A 211 -12.78 4.50 -4.18
C ASP A 211 -12.92 5.64 -5.20
N ASP A 212 -12.00 5.77 -6.17
CA ASP A 212 -12.00 6.77 -7.22
C ASP A 212 -12.13 6.20 -8.65
N MET A 213 -12.90 5.12 -8.80
CA MET A 213 -13.06 4.40 -10.07
C MET A 213 -14.50 4.25 -10.55
N GLU A 214 -14.72 4.41 -11.86
CA GLU A 214 -15.93 3.98 -12.56
C GLU A 214 -15.67 2.70 -13.35
N ILE A 215 -16.69 1.87 -13.54
CA ILE A 215 -16.58 0.61 -14.29
C ILE A 215 -17.36 0.63 -15.61
N ALA A 216 -16.86 -0.14 -16.58
CA ALA A 216 -17.48 -0.32 -17.90
C ALA A 216 -18.71 -1.26 -17.86
N PRO A 217 -19.62 -1.18 -18.87
CA PRO A 217 -20.82 -2.02 -18.93
C PRO A 217 -20.57 -3.54 -18.99
N ASP A 218 -19.40 -3.95 -19.45
CA ASP A 218 -18.98 -5.35 -19.57
C ASP A 218 -17.99 -5.79 -18.47
N PHE A 219 -17.77 -4.98 -17.43
CA PHE A 219 -16.75 -5.23 -16.40
C PHE A 219 -16.86 -6.63 -15.76
N PHE A 220 -18.08 -7.05 -15.38
CA PHE A 220 -18.29 -8.37 -14.77
C PHE A 220 -18.14 -9.51 -15.77
N ASP A 221 -18.63 -9.33 -17.01
CA ASP A 221 -18.47 -10.33 -18.07
C ASP A 221 -16.98 -10.51 -18.44
N TYR A 222 -16.21 -9.42 -18.46
CA TYR A 222 -14.76 -9.41 -18.63
C TYR A 222 -14.06 -10.22 -17.54
N PHE A 223 -14.37 -9.97 -16.26
CA PHE A 223 -13.76 -10.71 -15.16
C PHE A 223 -14.26 -12.16 -15.04
N GLU A 224 -15.47 -12.49 -15.49
CA GLU A 224 -15.92 -13.89 -15.60
C GLU A 224 -15.04 -14.69 -16.58
N ALA A 225 -14.77 -14.12 -17.76
CA ALA A 225 -13.88 -14.73 -18.75
C ALA A 225 -12.42 -14.78 -18.28
N ALA A 226 -11.94 -13.72 -17.61
CA ALA A 226 -10.62 -13.68 -17.00
C ALA A 226 -10.42 -14.76 -15.92
N ALA A 227 -11.45 -15.08 -15.13
CA ALA A 227 -11.39 -16.11 -14.11
C ALA A 227 -11.10 -17.50 -14.73
N ALA A 228 -11.70 -17.80 -15.88
CA ALA A 228 -11.41 -19.03 -16.61
C ALA A 228 -9.95 -19.09 -17.12
N LEU A 229 -9.39 -17.95 -17.55
CA LEU A 229 -7.99 -17.86 -17.97
C LEU A 229 -7.02 -18.08 -16.80
N LEU A 230 -7.25 -17.45 -15.64
CA LEU A 230 -6.42 -17.64 -14.43
C LEU A 230 -6.42 -19.09 -13.93
N GLU A 231 -7.51 -19.83 -14.15
CA GLU A 231 -7.53 -21.25 -13.83
C GLU A 231 -6.73 -22.11 -14.80
N LYS A 232 -6.84 -21.81 -16.10
CA LYS A 232 -6.22 -22.59 -17.16
C LYS A 232 -4.71 -22.35 -17.29
N ASP A 233 -4.25 -21.11 -17.09
CA ASP A 233 -2.87 -20.71 -17.35
C ASP A 233 -2.22 -20.06 -16.12
N LYS A 234 -1.43 -20.85 -15.38
CA LYS A 234 -0.72 -20.41 -14.17
C LYS A 234 0.48 -19.50 -14.45
N SER A 235 0.80 -19.23 -15.72
CA SER A 235 1.74 -18.17 -16.09
C SER A 235 1.11 -16.77 -16.03
N ILE A 236 -0.20 -16.66 -15.81
CA ILE A 236 -0.90 -15.41 -15.55
C ILE A 236 -0.98 -15.21 -14.03
N MET A 237 -0.50 -14.07 -13.55
CA MET A 237 -0.53 -13.72 -12.12
C MET A 237 -1.83 -13.02 -11.72
N ALA A 238 -2.24 -12.04 -12.52
CA ALA A 238 -3.46 -11.26 -12.29
C ALA A 238 -4.02 -10.73 -13.62
N VAL A 239 -5.29 -10.35 -13.61
CA VAL A 239 -5.94 -9.67 -14.74
C VAL A 239 -6.34 -8.28 -14.32
N SER A 240 -5.93 -7.26 -15.08
CA SER A 240 -6.26 -5.86 -14.85
C SER A 240 -7.31 -5.39 -15.86
N SER A 241 -8.17 -4.45 -15.47
CA SER A 241 -9.08 -3.72 -16.36
C SER A 241 -8.46 -2.44 -16.92
N TRP A 242 -7.16 -2.21 -16.69
CA TRP A 242 -6.46 -0.98 -17.03
C TRP A 242 -5.42 -1.17 -18.13
N ASN A 243 -5.31 -0.17 -19.00
CA ASN A 243 -4.24 0.01 -19.96
C ASN A 243 -3.60 1.38 -19.67
N ASP A 244 -2.33 1.42 -19.25
CA ASP A 244 -1.63 2.67 -18.97
C ASP A 244 -1.60 3.61 -20.18
N ASN A 245 -1.52 3.05 -21.40
CA ASN A 245 -1.62 3.80 -22.66
C ASN A 245 -3.04 3.77 -23.23
N GLY A 246 -4.05 3.84 -22.35
CA GLY A 246 -5.48 3.69 -22.65
C GLY A 246 -6.18 4.97 -23.09
N GLN A 247 -5.44 6.03 -23.41
CA GLN A 247 -6.00 7.33 -23.78
C GLN A 247 -6.76 7.23 -25.11
N LYS A 248 -7.79 8.07 -25.29
CA LYS A 248 -8.71 8.00 -26.45
C LYS A 248 -8.01 7.90 -27.81
N GLN A 249 -6.90 8.62 -28.00
CA GLN A 249 -6.12 8.62 -29.24
C GLN A 249 -5.26 7.38 -29.46
N PHE A 250 -5.07 6.54 -28.42
CA PHE A 250 -4.18 5.38 -28.43
C PHE A 250 -4.90 4.02 -28.39
N VAL A 251 -6.23 4.01 -28.42
CA VAL A 251 -7.03 2.78 -28.35
C VAL A 251 -8.20 2.81 -29.32
N HIS A 252 -8.59 1.65 -29.82
CA HIS A 252 -9.71 1.53 -30.76
C HIS A 252 -10.60 0.32 -30.47
N ASP A 253 -10.01 -0.87 -30.35
CA ASP A 253 -10.73 -2.14 -30.36
C ASP A 253 -11.19 -2.57 -28.95
N PRO A 254 -12.50 -2.60 -28.64
CA PRO A 254 -12.99 -3.03 -27.34
C PRO A 254 -12.91 -4.56 -27.13
N TYR A 255 -12.59 -5.36 -28.16
CA TYR A 255 -12.51 -6.82 -28.08
C TYR A 255 -11.09 -7.32 -27.80
N GLU A 256 -10.08 -6.49 -28.05
CA GLU A 256 -8.68 -6.88 -27.98
C GLU A 256 -8.16 -6.89 -26.54
N LEU A 257 -7.43 -7.96 -26.20
CA LEU A 257 -6.75 -8.17 -24.93
C LEU A 257 -5.28 -8.51 -25.18
N TYR A 258 -4.42 -8.10 -24.27
CA TYR A 258 -2.98 -8.33 -24.34
C TYR A 258 -2.47 -8.97 -23.07
N ARG A 259 -1.39 -9.77 -23.20
CA ARG A 259 -0.50 -10.07 -22.09
C ARG A 259 0.49 -8.93 -21.91
N SER A 260 0.89 -8.68 -20.67
CA SER A 260 1.84 -7.63 -20.27
C SER A 260 2.80 -8.20 -19.23
N ASP A 261 4.07 -7.85 -19.31
CA ASP A 261 5.07 -8.10 -18.26
C ASP A 261 4.99 -7.03 -17.16
N PHE A 262 4.40 -5.87 -17.47
CA PHE A 262 4.13 -4.81 -16.50
C PHE A 262 2.80 -5.02 -15.80
N PHE A 263 2.77 -4.91 -14.46
CA PHE A 263 1.54 -4.93 -13.65
C PHE A 263 0.85 -3.55 -13.66
N PRO A 264 -0.35 -3.41 -14.28
CA PRO A 264 -1.02 -2.11 -14.37
C PRO A 264 -1.77 -1.72 -13.08
N GLY A 265 -2.27 -2.69 -12.32
CA GLY A 265 -3.18 -2.42 -11.19
C GLY A 265 -4.56 -1.95 -11.62
N LEU A 266 -5.08 -0.92 -10.94
CA LEU A 266 -6.29 -0.13 -11.27
C LEU A 266 -7.51 -0.93 -11.76
N GLY A 267 -8.15 -1.66 -10.84
CA GLY A 267 -9.19 -2.62 -11.17
C GLY A 267 -8.57 -3.94 -11.60
N TRP A 268 -8.33 -4.84 -10.65
CA TRP A 268 -7.58 -6.06 -10.95
C TRP A 268 -8.03 -7.24 -10.11
N MET A 269 -7.89 -8.44 -10.67
CA MET A 269 -8.28 -9.69 -10.07
C MET A 269 -7.08 -10.60 -9.84
N LEU A 270 -7.00 -11.16 -8.64
CA LEU A 270 -6.04 -12.21 -8.30
C LEU A 270 -6.74 -13.43 -7.66
N THR A 271 -6.01 -14.54 -7.61
CA THR A 271 -6.46 -15.79 -6.97
C THR A 271 -5.88 -15.94 -5.58
N LYS A 272 -6.54 -16.75 -4.75
CA LYS A 272 -6.09 -17.10 -3.40
C LYS A 272 -4.70 -17.71 -3.40
N SER A 273 -4.39 -18.60 -4.35
CA SER A 273 -3.06 -19.22 -4.44
C SER A 273 -1.94 -18.21 -4.68
N ILE A 274 -2.21 -17.13 -5.43
CA ILE A 274 -1.24 -16.04 -5.60
C ILE A 274 -1.14 -15.24 -4.30
N TRP A 275 -2.27 -14.96 -3.63
CA TRP A 275 -2.25 -14.28 -2.34
C TRP A 275 -1.48 -15.04 -1.26
N ASP A 276 -1.62 -16.37 -1.21
CA ASP A 276 -0.88 -17.24 -0.28
C ASP A 276 0.64 -17.14 -0.45
N GLU A 277 1.10 -16.83 -1.66
CA GLU A 277 2.51 -16.57 -1.95
C GLU A 277 2.96 -15.16 -1.56
N LEU A 278 2.08 -14.16 -1.71
CA LEU A 278 2.41 -12.75 -1.51
C LEU A 278 2.25 -12.31 -0.05
N SER A 279 1.17 -12.72 0.63
CA SER A 279 0.80 -12.25 1.97
C SER A 279 1.92 -12.43 3.01
N PRO A 280 2.67 -13.56 3.06
CA PRO A 280 3.74 -13.74 4.03
C PRO A 280 4.93 -12.78 3.87
N LYS A 281 5.12 -12.24 2.67
CA LYS A 281 6.24 -11.35 2.31
C LYS A 281 5.78 -9.95 1.88
N TRP A 282 4.53 -9.60 2.20
CA TRP A 282 3.92 -8.34 1.78
C TRP A 282 4.77 -7.15 2.25
N PRO A 283 5.01 -6.15 1.40
CA PRO A 283 5.91 -5.06 1.70
C PRO A 283 5.27 -4.09 2.70
N LYS A 284 6.12 -3.28 3.36
CA LYS A 284 5.64 -2.25 4.29
C LYS A 284 5.02 -1.06 3.58
N ALA A 285 5.40 -0.77 2.33
CA ALA A 285 4.94 0.34 1.50
C ALA A 285 5.10 0.02 0.01
N TYR A 286 4.59 0.89 -0.86
CA TYR A 286 4.78 0.84 -2.33
C TYR A 286 4.46 -0.56 -2.91
N TRP A 287 3.31 -1.10 -2.51
CA TRP A 287 2.94 -2.49 -2.76
C TRP A 287 2.86 -2.85 -4.24
N ASP A 288 2.45 -1.90 -5.09
CA ASP A 288 2.29 -2.08 -6.52
C ASP A 288 3.64 -2.11 -7.23
N ASP A 289 4.56 -1.19 -6.89
CA ASP A 289 5.95 -1.21 -7.35
C ASP A 289 6.68 -2.47 -6.87
N TRP A 290 6.47 -2.88 -5.62
CA TRP A 290 6.99 -4.15 -5.11
C TRP A 290 6.46 -5.34 -5.92
N LEU A 291 5.17 -5.37 -6.27
CA LEU A 291 4.59 -6.46 -7.06
C LEU A 291 5.19 -6.56 -8.47
N ARG A 292 5.64 -5.42 -9.03
CA ARG A 292 6.32 -5.34 -10.33
C ARG A 292 7.73 -5.95 -10.31
N LEU A 293 8.35 -6.15 -9.15
CA LEU A 293 9.69 -6.73 -9.06
C LEU A 293 9.72 -8.19 -9.49
N LYS A 294 10.77 -8.58 -10.23
CA LYS A 294 10.99 -9.95 -10.74
C LYS A 294 10.87 -11.06 -9.70
N GLU A 295 11.34 -10.81 -8.48
CA GLU A 295 11.26 -11.74 -7.34
C GLU A 295 9.81 -12.04 -6.88
N ASN A 296 8.87 -11.14 -7.19
CA ASN A 296 7.48 -11.23 -6.79
C ASN A 296 6.60 -11.80 -7.91
N HIS A 297 6.69 -11.24 -9.11
CA HIS A 297 5.92 -11.78 -10.24
C HIS A 297 6.52 -13.07 -10.82
N LYS A 298 7.81 -13.36 -10.59
CA LYS A 298 8.50 -14.61 -11.00
C LYS A 298 8.37 -14.92 -12.50
N GLY A 299 8.35 -13.89 -13.35
CA GLY A 299 8.15 -14.02 -14.79
C GLY A 299 6.72 -14.39 -15.22
N ARG A 300 5.76 -14.41 -14.28
CA ARG A 300 4.33 -14.43 -14.62
C ARG A 300 3.92 -13.09 -15.20
N GLN A 301 2.87 -13.13 -16.00
CA GLN A 301 2.39 -12.00 -16.80
C GLN A 301 0.99 -11.60 -16.37
N PHE A 302 0.53 -10.48 -16.88
CA PHE A 302 -0.77 -9.89 -16.59
C PHE A 302 -1.61 -9.82 -17.85
N ILE A 303 -2.93 -9.99 -17.73
CA ILE A 303 -3.85 -9.68 -18.83
C ILE A 303 -4.34 -8.25 -18.68
N ARG A 304 -4.37 -7.50 -19.78
CA ARG A 304 -4.91 -6.15 -19.82
C ARG A 304 -5.71 -5.89 -21.10
N PRO A 305 -6.66 -4.94 -21.11
CA PRO A 305 -7.42 -4.56 -22.30
C PRO A 305 -6.62 -3.75 -23.32
N GLU A 306 -7.10 -3.64 -24.56
CA GLU A 306 -6.82 -2.45 -25.37
C GLU A 306 -7.58 -1.24 -24.79
N VAL A 307 -8.91 -1.32 -24.64
CA VAL A 307 -9.76 -0.25 -24.08
C VAL A 307 -10.09 -0.55 -22.61
N CYS A 308 -9.79 0.39 -21.69
CA CYS A 308 -9.97 0.20 -20.25
C CYS A 308 -11.41 -0.14 -19.85
N ARG A 309 -11.56 -1.03 -18.85
CA ARG A 309 -12.85 -1.39 -18.23
C ARG A 309 -13.05 -0.67 -16.90
N THR A 310 -12.07 0.14 -16.49
CA THR A 310 -12.13 1.09 -15.37
C THR A 310 -11.70 2.48 -15.84
N TYR A 311 -12.22 3.51 -15.18
CA TYR A 311 -11.80 4.90 -15.35
C TYR A 311 -11.50 5.50 -13.98
N ASN A 312 -10.31 6.07 -13.80
CA ASN A 312 -9.94 6.72 -12.55
C ASN A 312 -10.29 8.22 -12.64
N PHE A 313 -11.10 8.69 -11.71
CA PHE A 313 -11.51 10.11 -11.61
C PHE A 313 -10.86 10.84 -10.42
N GLY A 314 -9.94 10.20 -9.72
CA GLY A 314 -9.30 10.70 -8.51
C GLY A 314 -8.20 11.72 -8.80
N GLU A 315 -8.57 12.99 -8.99
CA GLU A 315 -7.61 14.08 -9.18
C GLU A 315 -6.78 14.36 -7.91
N HIS A 316 -7.39 14.20 -6.73
CA HIS A 316 -6.75 14.40 -5.44
C HIS A 316 -6.58 13.08 -4.70
N GLY A 317 -5.33 12.72 -4.41
CA GLY A 317 -4.97 11.49 -3.71
C GLY A 317 -3.58 11.57 -3.08
N SER A 318 -3.06 10.44 -2.60
CA SER A 318 -1.77 10.37 -1.89
C SER A 318 -0.55 10.74 -2.75
N SER A 319 -0.69 10.71 -4.08
CA SER A 319 0.32 11.12 -5.06
C SER A 319 0.27 12.60 -5.44
N LEU A 320 -0.59 13.40 -4.78
CA LEU A 320 -0.78 14.84 -5.09
C LEU A 320 -1.20 15.11 -6.55
N GLY A 321 -1.88 14.15 -7.19
CA GLY A 321 -2.37 14.29 -8.57
C GLY A 321 -1.28 14.13 -9.63
N GLN A 322 -0.08 13.66 -9.24
CA GLN A 322 0.99 13.36 -10.19
C GLN A 322 0.47 12.43 -11.29
N PHE A 323 0.70 12.81 -12.55
CA PHE A 323 0.24 12.12 -13.77
C PHE A 323 -1.27 12.16 -14.08
N PHE A 324 -2.12 12.72 -13.22
CA PHE A 324 -3.57 12.66 -13.45
C PHE A 324 -3.99 13.35 -14.74
N GLN A 325 -3.67 14.64 -14.91
CA GLN A 325 -4.09 15.43 -16.07
C GLN A 325 -3.52 14.90 -17.39
N GLN A 326 -2.23 14.52 -17.39
CA GLN A 326 -1.55 14.08 -18.60
C GLN A 326 -1.94 12.65 -19.01
N TYR A 327 -2.07 11.73 -18.04
CA TYR A 327 -2.13 10.30 -18.33
C TYR A 327 -3.43 9.62 -17.90
N LEU A 328 -4.02 9.96 -16.75
CA LEU A 328 -5.20 9.26 -16.22
C LEU A 328 -6.53 9.85 -16.72
N GLN A 329 -6.67 11.18 -16.69
CA GLN A 329 -7.87 11.89 -17.14
C GLN A 329 -8.26 11.59 -18.60
N PRO A 330 -7.33 11.49 -19.59
CA PRO A 330 -7.69 11.20 -20.98
C PRO A 330 -7.99 9.72 -21.28
N ILE A 331 -7.94 8.82 -20.30
CA ILE A 331 -8.22 7.39 -20.47
C ILE A 331 -9.63 7.16 -20.99
N LYS A 332 -9.76 6.26 -21.97
CA LYS A 332 -11.04 5.88 -22.54
C LYS A 332 -11.67 4.74 -21.73
N LEU A 333 -12.78 5.02 -21.07
CA LEU A 333 -13.65 3.99 -20.53
C LEU A 333 -14.41 3.28 -21.67
N ASN A 334 -14.38 1.96 -21.67
CA ASN A 334 -15.18 1.17 -22.61
C ASN A 334 -16.68 1.41 -22.39
N ASN A 335 -17.41 1.63 -23.47
CA ASN A 335 -18.87 1.79 -23.49
C ASN A 335 -19.59 0.71 -24.31
N VAL A 336 -18.85 -0.30 -24.81
CA VAL A 336 -19.39 -1.41 -25.60
C VAL A 336 -19.57 -2.63 -24.72
N LYS A 337 -20.77 -3.23 -24.70
CA LYS A 337 -20.98 -4.51 -24.01
C LYS A 337 -20.44 -5.66 -24.87
N VAL A 338 -19.31 -6.25 -24.45
CA VAL A 338 -18.68 -7.37 -25.15
C VAL A 338 -19.23 -8.70 -24.61
N ASP A 339 -19.70 -9.57 -25.50
CA ASP A 339 -20.03 -10.95 -25.14
C ASP A 339 -18.76 -11.81 -25.08
N TRP A 340 -18.09 -11.77 -23.93
CA TRP A 340 -16.83 -12.49 -23.71
C TRP A 340 -16.99 -14.02 -23.76
N LYS A 341 -18.19 -14.55 -23.52
CA LYS A 341 -18.45 -16.00 -23.56
C LYS A 341 -18.42 -16.55 -24.97
N ALA A 342 -18.74 -15.71 -25.96
CA ALA A 342 -18.68 -16.06 -27.38
C ALA A 342 -17.28 -15.84 -27.99
N LYS A 343 -16.32 -15.24 -27.27
CA LYS A 343 -14.98 -14.97 -27.77
C LYS A 343 -14.03 -16.13 -27.48
N ASP A 344 -13.23 -16.49 -28.47
CA ASP A 344 -12.12 -17.40 -28.24
C ASP A 344 -10.92 -16.65 -27.65
N LEU A 345 -10.67 -16.88 -26.36
CA LEU A 345 -9.54 -16.31 -25.63
C LEU A 345 -8.34 -17.28 -25.57
N SER A 346 -8.36 -18.39 -26.31
CA SER A 346 -7.27 -19.38 -26.34
C SER A 346 -5.94 -18.80 -26.80
N TYR A 347 -5.97 -17.72 -27.58
CA TYR A 347 -4.79 -16.99 -28.02
C TYR A 347 -4.05 -16.32 -26.86
N LEU A 348 -4.68 -16.09 -25.71
CA LEU A 348 -4.05 -15.48 -24.52
C LEU A 348 -3.28 -16.47 -23.65
N THR A 349 -3.35 -17.77 -23.93
CA THR A 349 -2.50 -18.75 -23.23
C THR A 349 -1.03 -18.57 -23.61
N LYS A 350 -0.09 -18.76 -22.68
CA LYS A 350 1.35 -18.45 -22.85
C LYS A 350 1.93 -18.82 -24.23
N ASP A 351 1.75 -20.06 -24.65
CA ASP A 351 2.35 -20.60 -25.87
C ASP A 351 1.68 -20.04 -27.13
N ASN A 352 0.36 -19.89 -27.11
CA ASN A 352 -0.38 -19.32 -28.23
C ASN A 352 -0.14 -17.81 -28.35
N TYR A 353 -0.08 -17.09 -27.23
CA TYR A 353 0.07 -15.65 -27.23
C TYR A 353 1.42 -15.23 -27.77
N THR A 354 2.50 -15.94 -27.39
CA THR A 354 3.84 -15.64 -27.93
C THR A 354 3.84 -15.74 -29.45
N LYS A 355 3.23 -16.77 -30.03
CA LYS A 355 3.13 -16.97 -31.47
C LYS A 355 2.22 -15.92 -32.12
N HIS A 356 1.02 -15.73 -31.59
CA HIS A 356 0.05 -14.74 -32.07
C HIS A 356 0.64 -13.33 -32.09
N PHE A 357 1.27 -12.93 -30.98
CA PHE A 357 1.88 -11.61 -30.83
C PHE A 357 3.11 -11.45 -31.75
N ALA A 358 3.94 -12.49 -31.91
CA ALA A 358 5.03 -12.47 -32.88
C ALA A 358 4.53 -12.29 -34.32
N ASP A 359 3.42 -12.95 -34.69
CA ASP A 359 2.85 -12.86 -36.03
C ASP A 359 2.33 -11.45 -36.37
N ILE A 360 1.72 -10.75 -35.42
CA ILE A 360 1.27 -9.37 -35.64
C ILE A 360 2.45 -8.39 -35.69
N VAL A 361 3.48 -8.58 -34.85
CA VAL A 361 4.69 -7.74 -34.86
C VAL A 361 5.51 -7.95 -36.14
N ARG A 362 5.59 -9.20 -36.65
CA ARG A 362 6.29 -9.52 -37.89
C ARG A 362 5.65 -8.88 -39.12
N LYS A 363 4.31 -8.76 -39.14
CA LYS A 363 3.56 -8.15 -40.23
C LYS A 363 3.66 -6.61 -40.24
N ALA A 364 4.08 -6.00 -39.14
CA ALA A 364 4.21 -4.56 -39.03
C ALA A 364 5.42 -4.05 -39.82
N LYS A 365 5.24 -2.95 -40.56
CA LYS A 365 6.30 -2.36 -41.39
C LYS A 365 7.39 -1.73 -40.51
N PRO A 366 8.67 -2.09 -40.67
CA PRO A 366 9.75 -1.45 -39.91
C PRO A 366 9.91 0.01 -40.32
N VAL A 367 10.09 0.88 -39.33
CA VAL A 367 10.33 2.31 -39.51
C VAL A 367 11.61 2.70 -38.76
N HIS A 368 12.50 3.41 -39.45
CA HIS A 368 13.80 3.83 -38.94
C HIS A 368 14.04 5.32 -39.17
N GLY A 369 14.95 5.89 -38.38
CA GLY A 369 15.39 7.28 -38.45
C GLY A 369 14.82 8.16 -37.34
N THR A 370 15.39 9.36 -37.19
CA THR A 370 14.96 10.36 -36.19
C THR A 370 13.57 10.92 -36.46
N ASP A 371 13.03 10.72 -37.65
CA ASP A 371 11.69 11.07 -38.09
C ASP A 371 10.71 9.88 -38.04
N ALA A 372 11.05 8.80 -37.32
CA ALA A 372 10.24 7.59 -37.25
C ALA A 372 8.78 7.83 -36.83
N VAL A 373 8.55 8.79 -35.93
CA VAL A 373 7.21 9.19 -35.48
C VAL A 373 6.40 9.82 -36.61
N LEU A 374 7.03 10.73 -37.39
CA LEU A 374 6.41 11.36 -38.55
C LEU A 374 6.15 10.34 -39.67
N LYS A 375 7.10 9.44 -39.92
CA LYS A 375 6.97 8.35 -40.90
C LYS A 375 5.84 7.38 -40.52
N ALA A 376 5.73 7.02 -39.24
CA ALA A 376 4.68 6.16 -38.73
C ALA A 376 3.28 6.68 -39.05
N TYR A 377 3.09 8.01 -39.04
CA TYR A 377 1.81 8.63 -39.40
C TYR A 377 1.44 8.43 -40.87
N ASN A 378 2.42 8.48 -41.77
CA ASN A 378 2.23 8.46 -43.21
C ASN A 378 2.20 7.06 -43.83
N ILE A 379 2.50 6.01 -43.05
CA ILE A 379 2.52 4.63 -43.53
C ILE A 379 1.16 3.96 -43.29
N GLU A 380 0.60 3.36 -44.34
CA GLU A 380 -0.58 2.50 -44.21
C GLU A 380 -0.23 1.16 -43.55
N GLY A 381 -1.09 0.74 -42.62
CA GLY A 381 -0.95 -0.50 -41.85
C GLY A 381 -0.21 -0.30 -40.53
N ASP A 382 0.02 -1.41 -39.83
CA ASP A 382 0.76 -1.41 -38.58
C ASP A 382 2.25 -1.18 -38.82
N VAL A 383 2.91 -0.51 -37.87
CA VAL A 383 4.33 -0.19 -37.95
C VAL A 383 5.08 -0.60 -36.69
N ARG A 384 6.36 -0.94 -36.85
CA ARG A 384 7.27 -1.23 -35.74
C ARG A 384 8.47 -0.28 -35.77
N ILE A 385 8.75 0.34 -34.63
CA ILE A 385 9.87 1.26 -34.41
C ILE A 385 10.76 0.60 -33.36
N GLN A 386 12.03 0.37 -33.70
CA GLN A 386 12.98 -0.20 -32.76
C GLN A 386 13.59 0.90 -31.89
N TYR A 387 13.62 0.67 -30.57
CA TYR A 387 14.37 1.51 -29.63
C TYR A 387 15.63 0.77 -29.17
N ARG A 388 16.70 1.52 -28.90
CA ARG A 388 18.02 0.95 -28.55
C ARG A 388 18.17 0.65 -27.07
N ASP A 389 17.71 1.57 -26.23
CA ASP A 389 17.83 1.53 -24.78
C ASP A 389 16.71 2.34 -24.13
N GLN A 390 16.76 2.48 -22.79
CA GLN A 390 15.73 3.19 -22.04
C GLN A 390 15.64 4.69 -22.42
N PRO A 391 16.74 5.48 -22.50
CA PRO A 391 16.66 6.87 -22.96
C PRO A 391 16.06 7.03 -24.37
N ASP A 392 16.39 6.13 -25.30
CA ASP A 392 15.83 6.14 -26.66
C ASP A 392 14.33 5.83 -26.64
N PHE A 393 13.89 4.87 -25.80
CA PHE A 393 12.48 4.61 -25.58
C PHE A 393 11.74 5.82 -25.00
N GLU A 394 12.27 6.42 -23.93
CA GLU A 394 11.67 7.58 -23.26
C GLU A 394 11.50 8.73 -24.25
N TRP A 395 12.52 8.99 -25.08
CA TRP A 395 12.44 9.98 -26.14
C TRP A 395 11.33 9.67 -27.16
N ILE A 396 11.24 8.45 -27.68
CA ILE A 396 10.18 8.05 -28.62
C ILE A 396 8.79 8.11 -27.97
N ALA A 397 8.66 7.60 -26.74
CA ALA A 397 7.42 7.60 -25.97
C ALA A 397 6.90 9.02 -25.74
N HIS A 398 7.79 9.96 -25.36
CA HIS A 398 7.48 11.38 -25.23
C HIS A 398 6.94 11.97 -26.53
N GLN A 399 7.55 11.65 -27.69
CA GLN A 399 7.06 12.17 -28.98
C GLN A 399 5.64 11.70 -29.32
N PHE A 400 5.28 10.47 -28.93
CA PHE A 400 3.91 9.97 -29.10
C PHE A 400 2.94 10.49 -28.02
N GLY A 401 3.46 10.85 -26.84
CA GLY A 401 2.68 11.23 -25.67
C GLY A 401 2.13 10.03 -24.89
N ILE A 402 2.82 8.88 -24.97
CA ILE A 402 2.52 7.69 -24.15
C ILE A 402 3.39 7.67 -22.88
N PHE A 403 3.13 6.75 -21.95
CA PHE A 403 3.96 6.62 -20.74
C PHE A 403 5.44 6.34 -21.06
N GLU A 404 6.31 7.20 -20.53
CA GLU A 404 7.76 7.10 -20.65
C GLU A 404 8.37 6.15 -19.59
N GLU A 405 7.67 5.95 -18.47
CA GLU A 405 8.22 5.28 -17.28
C GLU A 405 8.49 3.78 -17.45
N TRP A 406 9.54 3.34 -16.75
CA TRP A 406 9.92 1.95 -16.57
C TRP A 406 9.86 1.58 -15.09
N LYS A 407 9.50 0.33 -14.79
CA LYS A 407 9.65 -0.25 -13.45
C LYS A 407 10.37 -1.58 -13.56
N ASP A 408 11.41 -1.78 -12.76
CA ASP A 408 12.27 -2.97 -12.79
C ASP A 408 12.77 -3.34 -14.21
N GLY A 409 13.12 -2.32 -15.01
CA GLY A 409 13.56 -2.54 -16.40
C GLY A 409 12.45 -2.96 -17.37
N ILE A 410 11.18 -2.77 -17.01
CA ILE A 410 10.01 -3.09 -17.84
C ILE A 410 9.24 -1.81 -18.17
N PRO A 411 9.09 -1.44 -19.46
CA PRO A 411 8.23 -0.33 -19.86
C PRO A 411 6.75 -0.68 -19.63
N ARG A 412 5.93 0.34 -19.31
CA ARG A 412 4.49 0.15 -19.10
C ARG A 412 3.83 -0.55 -20.29
N THR A 413 2.88 -1.44 -20.01
CA THR A 413 2.08 -2.22 -20.99
C THR A 413 2.85 -3.19 -21.90
N SER A 414 4.18 -3.32 -21.71
CA SER A 414 5.02 -4.07 -22.63
C SER A 414 4.86 -5.59 -22.47
N PHE A 415 5.10 -6.31 -23.57
CA PHE A 415 5.29 -7.77 -23.57
C PHE A 415 6.59 -8.09 -24.29
N LYS A 416 7.54 -8.73 -23.59
CA LYS A 416 8.90 -9.01 -24.08
C LYS A 416 9.59 -7.76 -24.62
N GLY A 417 9.41 -6.62 -23.95
CA GLY A 417 9.94 -5.32 -24.38
C GLY A 417 9.25 -4.70 -25.59
N VAL A 418 8.09 -5.21 -26.02
CA VAL A 418 7.28 -4.56 -27.06
C VAL A 418 6.11 -3.81 -26.44
N VAL A 419 6.05 -2.50 -26.64
CA VAL A 419 4.90 -1.65 -26.27
C VAL A 419 3.99 -1.49 -27.49
N VAL A 420 2.70 -1.79 -27.33
CA VAL A 420 1.69 -1.69 -28.39
C VAL A 420 0.60 -0.71 -28.02
N PHE A 421 0.31 0.22 -28.94
CA PHE A 421 -0.76 1.19 -28.83
C PHE A 421 -1.25 1.57 -30.24
N ARG A 422 -2.41 2.23 -30.34
CA ARG A 422 -2.89 2.83 -31.60
C ARG A 422 -2.40 4.26 -31.72
N TYR A 423 -2.48 4.88 -32.90
CA TYR A 423 -2.16 6.30 -33.02
C TYR A 423 -3.04 6.98 -34.06
N HIS A 424 -3.97 7.84 -33.60
CA HIS A 424 -4.97 8.61 -34.37
C HIS A 424 -5.91 7.82 -35.30
N THR A 425 -5.67 6.53 -35.48
CA THR A 425 -6.35 5.66 -36.43
C THR A 425 -6.48 4.26 -35.83
N THR A 426 -7.04 3.32 -36.60
CA THR A 426 -7.09 1.90 -36.22
C THR A 426 -5.73 1.20 -36.35
N ARG A 427 -4.64 1.86 -36.71
CA ARG A 427 -3.31 1.25 -36.91
C ARG A 427 -2.58 1.06 -35.59
N ARG A 428 -1.80 -0.01 -35.47
CA ARG A 428 -0.93 -0.27 -34.31
C ARG A 428 0.47 0.29 -34.54
N ILE A 429 1.00 0.92 -33.51
CA ILE A 429 2.41 1.23 -33.36
C ILE A 429 3.00 0.22 -32.38
N PHE A 430 4.10 -0.41 -32.77
CA PHE A 430 4.89 -1.28 -31.90
C PHE A 430 6.23 -0.60 -31.62
N LEU A 431 6.51 -0.24 -30.37
CA LEU A 431 7.88 0.11 -29.96
C LEU A 431 8.57 -1.18 -29.53
N VAL A 432 9.64 -1.53 -30.22
CA VAL A 432 10.28 -2.85 -30.13
C VAL A 432 11.66 -2.70 -29.49
N GLY A 433 11.87 -3.37 -28.37
CA GLY A 433 13.16 -3.34 -27.69
C GLY A 433 14.26 -4.12 -28.41
N PRO A 434 15.52 -3.93 -28.01
CA PRO A 434 16.69 -4.48 -28.71
C PRO A 434 16.66 -6.01 -28.81
N GLU A 435 16.15 -6.68 -27.78
CA GLU A 435 16.10 -8.14 -27.70
C GLU A 435 14.71 -8.74 -28.02
N SER A 436 13.72 -7.88 -28.26
CA SER A 436 12.31 -8.28 -28.36
C SER A 436 12.03 -9.22 -29.52
N LEU A 437 12.58 -8.94 -30.70
CA LEU A 437 12.39 -9.76 -31.90
C LEU A 437 12.95 -11.17 -31.69
N ARG A 438 14.15 -11.27 -31.11
CA ARG A 438 14.76 -12.55 -30.73
C ARG A 438 13.90 -13.30 -29.70
N GLN A 439 13.42 -12.61 -28.67
CA GLN A 439 12.55 -13.21 -27.64
C GLN A 439 11.18 -13.67 -28.18
N LEU A 440 10.73 -13.08 -29.29
CA LEU A 440 9.52 -13.47 -30.02
C LEU A 440 9.76 -14.55 -31.08
N GLY A 441 11.00 -14.96 -31.33
CA GLY A 441 11.33 -15.93 -32.38
C GLY A 441 11.06 -15.36 -33.78
N ILE A 442 11.23 -14.06 -33.96
CA ILE A 442 11.17 -13.41 -35.27
C ILE A 442 12.61 -13.38 -35.80
N GLU A 443 12.97 -14.40 -36.58
CA GLU A 443 14.23 -14.48 -37.33
C GLU A 443 14.17 -13.51 -38.55
N ASP A 444 15.31 -12.97 -38.95
CA ASP A 444 15.49 -12.10 -40.14
C ASP A 444 14.77 -10.73 -40.15
N ALA A 445 14.56 -10.11 -38.99
CA ALA A 445 13.85 -8.83 -38.86
C ALA A 445 14.72 -7.57 -38.97
#